data_AF-A0A067R2A6-F1
#
_entry.id   AF-A0A067R2A6-F1
#
_cell.length_a   1.000
_cell.length_b   1.000
_cell.length_c   1.000
_cell.angle_alpha   90.00
_cell.angle_beta   90.00
_cell.angle_gamma   90.00
#
_symmetry.space_group_name_H-M   'P 1'
#
loop_
_entity.id
_entity.type
_entity.pdbx_description
1 polymer ?
#
loop_
_entity_poly.entity_id
_entity_poly.type
_entity_poly.pdbx_seq_one_letter_code
_entity_poly.pdbx_strand_id
1 'polypeptide(L)'
;MPLNVSREEVFTSYKHEVKKLRRLGREWRVKDSDIDEIIHHSFQLFEDQHKTKSVEYSSDRISTKSIRFFYSFQHIVRITVVMFLILTAACLFITYHKPTYNVVVRNVQELIYPIMKCLRRVTLPVVKAMPSVTVWYDEMCLLENPHFQATDMNCWACEEVRSVLDLSKMHNPRDFQPHTGFPYIVKGAGAAVTYGTLQKMYESNRHLINRDAYRISSTVHEWKSVADLMEYSLERNPTTNQDAHIEWRVNRLEPARLLRKLFPRPSFIPNTVNMERFILVDEPKAPQYKLVCFEIGEAVLITHFVLIFYKKM
;
A
#
# COMPACT_ATOMS: atom_id res chain seq x y z
N MET A 1 35.88 -14.81 -61.14
CA MET A 1 36.69 -14.59 -62.35
C MET A 1 35.99 -13.51 -63.17
N PRO A 2 36.56 -12.29 -63.33
CA PRO A 2 36.02 -11.34 -64.29
C PRO A 2 36.47 -11.74 -65.70
N LEU A 3 35.51 -12.09 -66.55
CA LEU A 3 35.72 -12.33 -67.97
C LEU A 3 36.03 -10.99 -68.64
N ASN A 4 37.26 -10.79 -69.11
CA ASN A 4 37.68 -9.61 -69.84
C ASN A 4 37.21 -9.72 -71.30
N VAL A 5 35.89 -9.66 -71.51
CA VAL A 5 35.26 -9.81 -72.83
C VAL A 5 34.87 -8.43 -73.36
N SER A 6 35.21 -8.15 -74.62
CA SER A 6 34.92 -6.86 -75.24
C SER A 6 33.40 -6.63 -75.38
N ARG A 7 32.93 -5.39 -75.20
CA ARG A 7 31.50 -5.05 -75.26
C ARG A 7 30.86 -5.41 -76.60
N GLU A 8 31.62 -5.33 -77.69
CA GLU A 8 31.18 -5.70 -79.04
C GLU A 8 30.96 -7.21 -79.19
N GLU A 9 31.80 -8.03 -78.57
CA GLU A 9 31.68 -9.49 -78.56
C GLU A 9 30.44 -9.97 -77.77
N VAL A 10 30.14 -9.31 -76.64
CA VAL A 10 28.91 -9.59 -75.87
C VAL A 10 27.66 -9.24 -76.68
N PHE A 11 27.66 -8.08 -77.36
CA PHE A 11 26.50 -7.64 -78.13
C PHE A 11 26.23 -8.53 -79.35
N THR A 12 27.29 -8.97 -80.03
CA THR A 12 27.19 -9.89 -81.17
C THR A 12 26.72 -11.28 -80.74
N SER A 13 27.23 -11.79 -79.62
CA SER A 13 26.75 -13.05 -79.02
C SER A 13 25.27 -12.97 -78.62
N TYR A 14 24.85 -11.90 -77.95
CA TYR A 14 23.46 -11.66 -77.59
C TYR A 14 22.53 -11.65 -78.82
N LYS A 15 22.90 -10.92 -79.87
CA LYS A 15 22.12 -10.87 -81.12
C LYS A 15 21.99 -12.23 -81.78
N HIS A 16 23.02 -13.07 -81.69
CA HIS A 16 22.98 -14.44 -82.21
C HIS A 16 21.99 -15.31 -81.42
N GLU A 17 22.06 -15.29 -80.09
CA GLU A 17 21.17 -16.09 -79.23
C GLU A 17 19.71 -15.64 -79.33
N VAL A 18 19.42 -14.34 -79.42
CA VAL A 18 18.05 -13.84 -79.63
C VAL A 18 17.50 -14.33 -80.98
N LYS A 19 18.33 -14.35 -82.04
CA LYS A 19 17.91 -14.86 -83.35
C LYS A 19 17.59 -16.36 -83.31
N LYS A 20 18.36 -17.13 -82.54
CA LYS A 20 18.12 -18.56 -82.30
C LYS A 20 16.84 -18.77 -81.49
N LEU A 21 16.61 -17.97 -80.45
CA LEU A 21 15.40 -18.01 -79.63
C LEU A 21 14.15 -17.74 -80.46
N ARG A 22 14.18 -16.73 -81.34
CA ARG A 22 13.08 -16.42 -82.26
C ARG A 22 12.84 -17.53 -83.28
N ARG A 23 13.89 -18.24 -83.73
CA ARG A 23 13.72 -19.40 -84.61
C ARG A 23 12.96 -20.53 -83.90
N LEU A 24 13.37 -20.86 -82.66
CA LEU A 24 12.70 -21.87 -81.84
C LEU A 24 11.26 -21.47 -81.47
N GLY A 25 11.04 -20.19 -81.15
CA GLY A 25 9.70 -19.66 -80.87
C GLY A 25 8.74 -19.81 -82.06
N ARG A 26 9.23 -19.61 -83.30
CA ARG A 26 8.44 -19.87 -84.51
C ARG A 26 8.10 -21.35 -84.70
N GLU A 27 9.02 -22.26 -84.38
CA GLU A 27 8.75 -23.70 -84.39
C GLU A 27 7.65 -24.08 -83.38
N TRP A 28 7.55 -23.35 -82.27
CA TRP A 28 6.56 -23.55 -81.21
C TRP A 28 5.33 -22.64 -81.30
N ARG A 29 5.13 -21.95 -82.44
CA ARG A 29 4.00 -21.02 -82.70
C ARG A 29 3.86 -19.89 -81.67
N VAL A 30 4.96 -19.46 -81.06
CA VAL A 30 5.01 -18.29 -80.19
C VAL A 30 5.21 -17.04 -81.04
N LYS A 31 4.50 -15.95 -80.74
CA LYS A 31 4.66 -14.69 -81.47
C LYS A 31 5.94 -13.99 -81.03
N ASP A 32 6.59 -13.30 -81.96
CA ASP A 32 7.81 -12.54 -81.67
C ASP A 32 7.57 -11.46 -80.58
N SER A 33 6.34 -10.95 -80.44
CA SER A 33 5.95 -10.01 -79.37
C SER A 33 6.11 -10.60 -77.97
N ASP A 34 5.71 -11.85 -77.80
CA ASP A 34 5.68 -12.52 -76.49
C ASP A 34 7.11 -12.88 -76.08
N ILE A 35 7.97 -13.17 -77.07
CA ILE A 35 9.39 -13.41 -76.86
C ILE A 35 10.10 -12.14 -76.38
N ASP A 36 9.80 -10.99 -77.00
CA ASP A 36 10.39 -9.71 -76.61
C ASP A 36 9.95 -9.29 -75.20
N GLU A 37 8.69 -9.58 -74.82
CA GLU A 37 8.19 -9.36 -73.46
C GLU A 37 8.92 -10.23 -72.43
N ILE A 38 9.12 -11.53 -72.71
CA ILE A 38 9.86 -12.44 -71.82
C ILE A 38 11.31 -11.99 -71.66
N ILE A 39 11.97 -11.58 -72.75
CA ILE A 39 13.35 -11.09 -72.69
C ILE A 39 13.41 -9.83 -71.83
N HIS A 40 12.48 -8.89 -72.02
CA HIS A 40 12.43 -7.67 -71.22
C HIS A 40 12.18 -7.94 -69.74
N HIS A 41 11.24 -8.83 -69.42
CA HIS A 41 10.95 -9.24 -68.05
C HIS A 41 12.15 -9.94 -67.39
N SER A 42 12.94 -10.70 -68.16
CA SER A 42 14.15 -11.34 -67.65
C SER A 42 15.21 -10.32 -67.24
N PHE A 43 15.42 -9.25 -68.03
CA PHE A 43 16.32 -8.17 -67.66
C PHE A 43 15.82 -7.37 -66.45
N GLN A 44 14.52 -7.12 -66.34
CA GLN A 44 13.93 -6.48 -65.16
C GLN A 44 14.17 -7.32 -63.89
N LEU A 45 13.98 -8.63 -63.95
CA LEU A 45 14.29 -9.53 -62.83
C LEU A 45 15.77 -9.50 -62.43
N PHE A 46 16.68 -9.43 -63.40
CA PHE A 46 18.12 -9.29 -63.11
C PHE A 46 18.45 -7.93 -62.48
N GLU A 47 17.85 -6.84 -62.94
CA GLU A 47 18.00 -5.52 -62.32
C GLU A 47 17.45 -5.48 -60.90
N ASP A 48 16.28 -6.10 -60.66
CA ASP A 48 15.67 -6.14 -59.33
C ASP A 48 16.46 -7.03 -58.37
N GLN A 49 17.05 -8.13 -58.84
CA GLN A 49 17.98 -8.94 -58.04
C GLN A 49 19.29 -8.18 -57.73
N HIS A 50 19.81 -7.38 -58.66
CA HIS A 50 20.97 -6.52 -58.41
C HIS A 50 20.64 -5.37 -57.46
N LYS A 51 19.45 -4.76 -57.56
CA LYS A 51 18.96 -3.78 -56.59
C LYS A 51 18.82 -4.41 -55.21
N THR A 52 18.23 -5.60 -55.10
CA THR A 52 18.07 -6.31 -53.82
C THR A 52 19.42 -6.67 -53.19
N LYS A 53 20.40 -7.11 -53.98
CA LYS A 53 21.78 -7.36 -53.50
C LYS A 53 22.55 -6.08 -53.16
N SER A 54 22.31 -4.98 -53.87
CA SER A 54 22.87 -3.66 -53.51
C SER A 54 22.22 -3.08 -52.25
N VAL A 55 20.96 -3.43 -51.98
CA VAL A 55 20.25 -3.11 -50.74
C VAL A 55 20.77 -3.99 -49.59
N GLU A 56 21.10 -5.26 -49.80
CA GLU A 56 21.78 -6.10 -48.80
C GLU A 56 23.18 -5.60 -48.45
N TYR A 57 23.97 -5.13 -49.43
CA TYR A 57 25.30 -4.54 -49.17
C TYR A 57 25.25 -3.11 -48.60
N SER A 58 24.10 -2.42 -48.74
CA SER A 58 23.86 -1.09 -48.15
C SER A 58 23.06 -1.16 -46.83
N SER A 59 22.55 -2.34 -46.47
CA SER A 59 21.84 -2.64 -45.23
C SER A 59 22.77 -3.16 -44.13
N ASP A 60 24.04 -2.75 -44.15
CA ASP A 60 24.92 -2.75 -42.97
C ASP A 60 24.91 -1.39 -42.24
N ARG A 61 23.92 -0.54 -42.55
CA ARG A 61 23.46 0.56 -41.69
C ARG A 61 22.25 0.15 -40.85
N ILE A 62 22.28 -1.04 -40.27
CA ILE A 62 21.41 -1.37 -39.13
C ILE A 62 21.90 -0.57 -37.92
N SER A 63 21.17 0.50 -37.62
CA SER A 63 20.96 1.08 -36.28
C SER A 63 22.14 1.04 -35.30
N THR A 64 23.19 1.82 -35.56
CA THR A 64 24.22 2.17 -34.56
C THR A 64 23.65 2.92 -33.33
N LYS A 65 22.39 3.38 -33.38
CA LYS A 65 21.68 3.96 -32.25
C LYS A 65 21.09 2.91 -31.29
N SER A 66 20.58 1.78 -31.80
CA SER A 66 19.97 0.73 -30.96
C SER A 66 21.04 -0.04 -30.18
N ILE A 67 22.15 -0.41 -30.83
CA ILE A 67 23.26 -1.11 -30.16
C ILE A 67 23.92 -0.20 -29.11
N ARG A 68 24.14 1.09 -29.38
CA ARG A 68 24.63 2.05 -28.36
C ARG A 68 23.65 2.23 -27.19
N PHE A 69 22.35 2.16 -27.44
CA PHE A 69 21.34 2.24 -26.38
C PHE A 69 21.39 1.02 -25.45
N PHE A 70 21.52 -0.19 -26.00
CA PHE A 70 21.70 -1.41 -25.21
C PHE A 70 23.01 -1.42 -24.41
N TYR A 71 24.13 -1.01 -25.00
CA TYR A 71 25.40 -0.88 -24.28
C TYR A 71 25.34 0.21 -23.20
N SER A 72 24.73 1.37 -23.50
CA SER A 72 24.54 2.44 -22.51
C SER A 72 23.64 2.01 -21.36
N PHE A 73 22.56 1.27 -21.65
CA PHE A 73 21.67 0.73 -20.63
C PHE A 73 22.39 -0.30 -19.75
N GLN A 74 23.17 -1.20 -20.34
CA GLN A 74 23.99 -2.17 -19.60
C GLN A 74 25.05 -1.48 -18.73
N HIS A 75 25.68 -0.40 -19.22
CA HIS A 75 26.59 0.41 -18.41
C HIS A 75 25.90 1.13 -17.26
N ILE A 76 24.70 1.70 -17.49
CA ILE A 76 23.90 2.34 -16.44
C ILE A 76 23.54 1.31 -15.36
N VAL A 77 23.05 0.13 -15.75
CA VAL A 77 22.72 -0.96 -14.81
C VAL A 77 23.95 -1.43 -14.04
N ARG A 78 25.11 -1.55 -14.70
CA ARG A 78 26.35 -1.94 -14.02
C ARG A 78 26.80 -0.87 -13.01
N ILE A 79 26.68 0.41 -13.36
CA ILE A 79 27.01 1.53 -12.46
C ILE A 79 26.04 1.54 -11.28
N THR A 80 24.73 1.37 -11.50
CA THR A 80 23.76 1.35 -10.39
C THR A 80 23.98 0.17 -9.46
N VAL A 81 24.30 -1.03 -9.98
CA VAL A 81 24.65 -2.20 -9.15
C VAL A 81 25.93 -1.95 -8.35
N VAL A 82 26.98 -1.40 -8.96
CA VAL A 82 28.23 -1.07 -8.24
C VAL A 82 27.99 -0.01 -7.17
N MET A 83 27.22 1.04 -7.49
CA MET A 83 26.85 2.07 -6.50
C MET A 83 26.05 1.49 -5.35
N PHE A 84 25.12 0.56 -5.63
CA PHE A 84 24.37 -0.14 -4.59
C PHE A 84 25.28 -1.00 -3.71
N LEU A 85 26.23 -1.75 -4.31
CA LEU A 85 27.21 -2.54 -3.57
C LEU A 85 28.14 -1.68 -2.70
N ILE A 86 28.56 -0.53 -3.20
CA ILE A 86 29.37 0.44 -2.42
C ILE A 86 28.55 1.00 -1.26
N LEU A 87 27.28 1.34 -1.50
CA LEU A 87 26.38 1.86 -0.47
C LEU A 87 26.13 0.81 0.63
N THR A 88 25.86 -0.45 0.27
CA THR A 88 25.65 -1.52 1.24
C THR A 88 26.92 -1.81 2.04
N ALA A 89 28.09 -1.86 1.38
CA ALA A 89 29.38 -2.01 2.07
C ALA A 89 29.66 -0.83 3.02
N ALA A 90 29.38 0.41 2.61
CA ALA A 90 29.51 1.59 3.47
C ALA A 90 28.55 1.54 4.67
N CYS A 91 27.30 1.15 4.47
CA CYS A 91 26.34 0.97 5.56
C CYS A 91 26.80 -0.10 6.55
N LEU A 92 27.29 -1.25 6.07
CA LEU A 92 27.83 -2.32 6.91
C LEU A 92 29.08 -1.86 7.68
N PHE A 93 29.95 -1.08 7.04
CA PHE A 93 31.13 -0.52 7.69
C PHE A 93 30.74 0.48 8.79
N ILE A 94 29.77 1.36 8.53
CA ILE A 94 29.27 2.34 9.50
C ILE A 94 28.61 1.62 10.69
N THR A 95 27.83 0.56 10.48
CA THR A 95 27.15 -0.16 11.57
C THR A 95 28.10 -1.02 12.39
N TYR A 96 29.14 -1.60 11.78
CA TYR A 96 30.10 -2.45 12.49
C TYR A 96 31.16 -1.63 13.26
N HIS A 97 31.60 -0.50 12.70
CA HIS A 97 32.60 0.36 13.35
C HIS A 97 31.95 1.34 14.32
N LYS A 98 31.83 0.94 15.60
CA LYS A 98 31.23 1.72 16.71
C LYS A 98 31.59 3.22 16.74
N PRO A 99 32.86 3.65 16.56
CA PRO A 99 33.20 5.08 16.56
C PRO A 99 32.52 5.84 15.41
N THR A 100 32.52 5.25 14.21
CA THR A 100 31.89 5.83 13.02
C THR A 100 30.38 5.84 13.17
N TYR A 101 29.78 4.76 13.69
CA TYR A 101 28.35 4.71 14.01
C TYR A 101 27.94 5.88 14.92
N ASN A 102 28.67 6.10 16.02
CA ASN A 102 28.34 7.15 17.00
C ASN A 102 28.44 8.56 16.39
N VAL A 103 29.45 8.82 15.55
CA VAL A 103 29.59 10.09 14.84
C VAL A 103 28.46 10.29 13.84
N VAL A 104 28.12 9.26 13.06
CA VAL A 104 27.03 9.32 12.07
C VAL A 104 25.69 9.54 12.77
N VAL A 105 25.36 8.75 13.79
CA VAL A 105 24.09 8.86 14.53
C VAL A 105 23.94 10.25 15.14
N ARG A 106 24.98 10.80 15.78
CA ARG A 106 24.92 12.14 16.39
C ARG A 106 24.62 13.24 15.36
N ASN A 107 25.15 13.15 14.14
CA ASN A 107 24.91 14.13 13.08
C ASN A 107 23.59 13.88 12.33
N VAL A 108 23.16 12.62 12.21
CA VAL A 108 21.92 12.24 11.52
C VAL A 108 20.70 12.43 12.40
N GLN A 109 20.84 12.35 13.73
CA GLN A 109 19.74 12.52 14.70
C GLN A 109 18.94 13.79 14.47
N GLU A 110 19.60 14.92 14.19
CA GLU A 110 18.93 16.19 13.91
C GLU A 110 18.19 16.19 12.55
N LEU A 111 18.63 15.36 11.60
CA LEU A 111 17.99 15.17 10.29
C LEU A 111 16.84 14.15 10.31
N ILE A 112 16.73 13.29 11.34
CA ILE A 112 15.65 12.30 11.43
C ILE A 112 14.29 12.98 11.30
N TYR A 113 14.04 14.05 12.07
CA TYR A 113 12.75 14.74 12.05
C TYR A 113 12.44 15.42 10.70
N PRO A 114 13.35 16.20 10.09
CA PRO A 114 13.18 16.71 8.73
C PRO A 114 12.93 15.61 7.69
N ILE A 115 13.68 14.50 7.73
CA ILE A 115 13.53 13.38 6.80
C ILE A 115 12.16 12.74 6.97
N MET A 116 11.76 12.43 8.21
CA MET A 116 10.43 11.86 8.49
C MET A 116 9.31 12.81 8.05
N LYS A 117 9.49 14.12 8.21
CA LYS A 117 8.53 15.13 7.73
C LYS A 117 8.46 15.17 6.20
N CYS A 118 9.59 15.06 5.51
CA CYS A 118 9.64 14.99 4.05
C CYS A 118 9.00 13.70 3.53
N LEU A 119 9.39 12.56 4.10
CA LEU A 119 8.82 11.25 3.79
C LEU A 119 7.30 11.28 3.98
N ARG A 120 6.81 11.83 5.10
CA ARG A 120 5.38 12.01 5.34
C ARG A 120 4.69 12.84 4.25
N ARG A 121 5.32 13.91 3.75
CA ARG A 121 4.74 14.72 2.67
C ARG A 121 4.66 13.95 1.36
N VAL A 122 5.66 13.12 1.06
CA VAL A 122 5.71 12.28 -0.14
C VAL A 122 4.71 11.13 -0.05
N THR A 123 4.57 10.49 1.13
CA THR A 123 3.70 9.33 1.30
C THR A 123 2.23 9.71 1.50
N LEU A 124 1.90 10.87 2.06
CA LEU A 124 0.52 11.30 2.29
C LEU A 124 -0.39 11.26 1.05
N PRO A 125 0.01 11.75 -0.15
CA PRO A 125 -0.83 11.65 -1.34
C PRO A 125 -1.03 10.20 -1.80
N VAL A 126 -0.02 9.34 -1.64
CA VAL A 126 -0.11 7.91 -1.99
C VAL A 126 -1.12 7.20 -1.09
N VAL A 127 -1.03 7.44 0.22
CA VAL A 127 -1.96 6.89 1.21
C VAL A 127 -3.40 7.37 0.94
N LYS A 128 -3.58 8.66 0.63
CA LYS A 128 -4.90 9.20 0.27
C LYS A 128 -5.48 8.60 -1.01
N ALA A 129 -4.65 8.27 -1.99
CA ALA A 129 -5.09 7.65 -3.24
C ALA A 129 -5.46 6.17 -3.06
N MET A 130 -4.96 5.51 -2.01
CA MET A 130 -5.17 4.08 -1.73
C MET A 130 -5.89 3.86 -0.39
N PRO A 131 -7.21 4.12 -0.32
CA PRO A 131 -7.97 3.98 0.91
C PRO A 131 -8.01 2.54 1.41
N SER A 132 -7.98 1.54 0.52
CA SER A 132 -7.93 0.12 0.90
C SER A 132 -6.68 -0.19 1.74
N VAL A 133 -5.49 0.15 1.24
CA VAL A 133 -4.20 -0.06 1.94
C VAL A 133 -4.16 0.68 3.28
N THR A 134 -4.79 1.85 3.35
CA THR A 134 -4.87 2.62 4.60
C THR A 134 -5.71 1.90 5.66
N VAL A 135 -6.78 1.21 5.29
CA VAL A 135 -7.56 0.37 6.23
C VAL A 135 -6.68 -0.75 6.80
N TRP A 136 -5.89 -1.41 5.96
CA TRP A 136 -4.93 -2.43 6.39
C TRP A 136 -3.86 -1.85 7.33
N TYR A 137 -3.32 -0.66 7.03
CA TYR A 137 -2.31 -0.02 7.88
C TYR A 137 -2.85 0.42 9.25
N ASP A 138 -4.10 0.86 9.32
CA ASP A 138 -4.72 1.34 10.57
C ASP A 138 -5.20 0.20 11.50
N GLU A 139 -5.30 -1.02 10.97
CA GLU A 139 -5.59 -2.22 11.76
C GLU A 139 -4.29 -2.71 12.39
N MET A 140 -4.08 -2.40 13.68
CA MET A 140 -2.84 -2.71 14.39
C MET A 140 -2.49 -4.22 14.48
N CYS A 141 -3.40 -5.12 14.10
CA CYS A 141 -3.13 -6.55 14.00
C CYS A 141 -3.94 -7.15 12.84
N LEU A 142 -3.32 -7.29 11.67
CA LEU A 142 -3.97 -7.91 10.51
C LEU A 142 -3.92 -9.44 10.51
N LEU A 143 -2.92 -10.01 11.17
CA LEU A 143 -2.83 -11.41 11.49
C LEU A 143 -2.18 -11.50 12.87
N GLU A 144 -2.91 -12.04 13.85
CA GLU A 144 -2.24 -12.67 14.98
C GLU A 144 -1.33 -13.73 14.39
N ASN A 145 -0.02 -13.56 14.55
CA ASN A 145 0.92 -14.53 14.06
C ASN A 145 0.84 -15.76 14.98
N PRO A 146 0.32 -16.91 14.50
CA PRO A 146 0.11 -18.08 15.36
C PRO A 146 1.42 -18.68 15.89
N HIS A 147 2.56 -18.32 15.28
CA HIS A 147 3.90 -18.73 15.70
C HIS A 147 4.67 -17.64 16.46
N PHE A 148 4.14 -16.42 16.51
CA PHE A 148 4.66 -15.34 17.33
C PHE A 148 3.61 -15.00 18.37
N GLN A 149 3.64 -15.76 19.46
CA GLN A 149 3.17 -15.25 20.73
C GLN A 149 4.24 -14.26 21.17
N ALA A 150 3.88 -12.98 21.35
CA ALA A 150 4.77 -12.05 22.03
C ALA A 150 5.21 -12.75 23.32
N THR A 151 6.51 -13.06 23.41
CA THR A 151 7.10 -13.79 24.54
C THR A 151 6.55 -13.16 25.79
N ASP A 152 5.84 -13.95 26.61
CA ASP A 152 5.00 -13.53 27.74
C ASP A 152 5.29 -12.09 28.12
N MET A 153 4.49 -11.14 27.58
CA MET A 153 4.63 -9.73 27.93
C MET A 153 4.69 -9.70 29.45
N ASN A 154 5.86 -9.40 30.04
CA ASN A 154 6.09 -9.54 31.48
C ASN A 154 4.90 -8.90 32.19
N CYS A 155 4.01 -9.76 32.68
CA CYS A 155 2.69 -9.35 33.10
C CYS A 155 2.76 -8.89 34.55
N TRP A 156 3.94 -8.50 35.04
CA TRP A 156 4.22 -8.17 36.43
C TRP A 156 3.24 -7.14 37.02
N ALA A 157 2.69 -6.25 36.18
CA ALA A 157 1.69 -5.27 36.58
C ALA A 157 0.24 -5.82 36.61
N CYS A 158 -0.06 -6.90 35.88
CA CYS A 158 -1.41 -7.46 35.73
C CYS A 158 -1.58 -8.87 36.33
N GLU A 159 -0.48 -9.59 36.59
CA GLU A 159 -0.43 -10.99 37.04
C GLU A 159 -1.06 -11.18 38.43
N GLU A 160 -0.96 -10.17 39.28
CA GLU A 160 -1.54 -10.18 40.63
C GLU A 160 -2.84 -9.37 40.76
N VAL A 161 -3.37 -8.83 39.65
CA VAL A 161 -4.60 -8.02 39.71
C VAL A 161 -5.81 -8.93 39.92
N ARG A 162 -6.20 -9.12 41.17
CA ARG A 162 -7.43 -9.84 41.57
C ARG A 162 -8.69 -8.97 41.49
N SER A 163 -8.53 -7.65 41.46
CA SER A 163 -9.63 -6.69 41.48
C SER A 163 -9.18 -5.35 40.92
N VAL A 164 -10.11 -4.63 40.28
CA VAL A 164 -9.88 -3.29 39.74
C VAL A 164 -10.36 -2.26 40.76
N LEU A 165 -9.54 -1.25 41.06
CA LEU A 165 -9.85 -0.26 42.09
C LEU A 165 -10.89 0.76 41.58
N ASP A 166 -11.99 0.97 42.31
CA ASP A 166 -12.98 2.01 41.98
C ASP A 166 -12.62 3.34 42.65
N LEU A 167 -12.14 4.31 41.87
CA LEU A 167 -11.75 5.65 42.32
C LEU A 167 -12.85 6.70 42.14
N SER A 168 -14.07 6.30 41.79
CA SER A 168 -15.16 7.23 41.48
C SER A 168 -15.56 8.12 42.66
N LYS A 169 -15.33 7.67 43.89
CA LYS A 169 -15.62 8.43 45.11
C LYS A 169 -14.49 9.41 45.49
N MET A 170 -13.37 9.38 44.78
CA MET A 170 -12.22 10.22 45.07
C MET A 170 -12.44 11.62 44.48
N HIS A 171 -12.15 12.67 45.25
CA HIS A 171 -12.38 14.05 44.81
C HIS A 171 -11.45 14.47 43.66
N ASN A 172 -10.21 13.93 43.63
CA ASN A 172 -9.27 14.14 42.56
C ASN A 172 -8.52 12.83 42.24
N PRO A 173 -8.91 12.11 41.17
CA PRO A 173 -8.27 10.87 40.76
C PRO A 173 -6.78 11.00 40.41
N ARG A 174 -6.25 12.22 40.22
CA ARG A 174 -4.80 12.43 40.02
C ARG A 174 -3.97 12.12 41.25
N ASP A 175 -4.56 12.25 42.44
CA ASP A 175 -3.87 12.03 43.70
C ASP A 175 -3.57 10.54 43.91
N PHE A 176 -4.36 9.67 43.26
CA PHE A 176 -3.98 8.29 43.07
C PHE A 176 -2.80 8.24 42.10
N GLN A 177 -1.59 8.10 42.65
CA GLN A 177 -0.36 8.04 41.88
C GLN A 177 -0.50 6.97 40.77
N PRO A 178 -0.49 7.36 39.48
CA PRO A 178 -0.54 6.42 38.35
C PRO A 178 0.69 5.49 38.28
N HIS A 179 1.64 5.65 39.20
CA HIS A 179 2.93 5.00 39.25
C HIS A 179 2.90 3.56 39.80
N THR A 180 1.76 3.12 40.32
CA THR A 180 1.64 1.80 40.97
C THR A 180 1.32 0.66 40.01
N GLY A 181 0.99 0.96 38.74
CA GLY A 181 0.68 -0.06 37.73
C GLY A 181 -0.64 -0.79 37.95
N PHE A 182 -1.39 -0.46 39.00
CA PHE A 182 -2.69 -1.07 39.28
C PHE A 182 -3.79 -0.49 38.38
N PRO A 183 -4.65 -1.34 37.80
CA PRO A 183 -5.80 -0.88 37.03
C PRO A 183 -6.87 -0.31 37.97
N TYR A 184 -7.49 0.79 37.53
CA TYR A 184 -8.54 1.48 38.26
C TYR A 184 -9.67 1.96 37.35
N ILE A 185 -10.83 2.27 37.94
CA ILE A 185 -12.03 2.76 37.27
C ILE A 185 -12.38 4.14 37.84
N VAL A 186 -12.71 5.09 36.98
CA VAL A 186 -13.20 6.41 37.38
C VAL A 186 -14.54 6.69 36.71
N LYS A 187 -15.62 6.63 37.48
CA LYS A 187 -16.97 6.93 37.00
C LYS A 187 -17.24 8.43 37.12
N GLY A 188 -18.03 8.99 36.22
CA GLY A 188 -18.45 10.39 36.28
C GLY A 188 -17.35 11.41 35.90
N ALA A 189 -16.31 10.98 35.20
CA ALA A 189 -15.20 11.83 34.76
C ALA A 189 -15.57 12.91 33.70
N GLY A 190 -16.83 12.92 33.23
CA GLY A 190 -17.32 13.82 32.19
C GLY A 190 -18.86 13.92 32.18
N ALA A 191 -19.38 14.68 31.21
CA ALA A 191 -20.82 14.85 31.04
C ALA A 191 -21.50 13.52 30.67
N ALA A 192 -22.70 13.29 31.21
CA ALA A 192 -23.49 12.11 30.85
C ALA A 192 -23.90 12.19 29.38
N VAL A 193 -23.46 11.21 28.58
CA VAL A 193 -23.85 11.09 27.17
C VAL A 193 -24.90 9.99 27.06
N THR A 194 -26.07 10.34 26.55
CA THR A 194 -27.16 9.39 26.28
C THR A 194 -27.00 8.77 24.91
N TYR A 195 -27.64 7.61 24.69
CA TYR A 195 -27.65 6.96 23.38
C TYR A 195 -28.27 7.87 22.30
N GLY A 196 -29.35 8.59 22.62
CA GLY A 196 -29.91 9.61 21.71
C GLY A 196 -28.93 10.73 21.32
N THR A 197 -28.00 11.10 22.19
CA THR A 197 -26.93 12.07 21.86
C THR A 197 -25.92 11.46 20.88
N LEU A 198 -25.58 10.18 21.09
CA LEU A 198 -24.72 9.43 20.18
C LEU A 198 -25.36 9.27 18.79
N GLN A 199 -26.67 8.97 18.75
CA GLN A 199 -27.44 8.86 17.50
C GLN A 199 -27.43 10.18 16.72
N LYS A 200 -27.69 11.32 17.38
CA LYS A 200 -27.62 12.65 16.73
C LYS A 200 -26.24 12.96 16.17
N MET A 201 -25.18 12.60 16.89
CA MET A 201 -23.81 12.76 16.42
C MET A 201 -23.54 11.90 15.19
N TYR A 202 -24.03 10.65 15.19
CA TYR A 202 -23.93 9.76 14.04
C TYR A 202 -24.68 10.33 12.83
N GLU A 203 -25.94 10.71 12.98
CA GLU A 203 -26.76 11.26 11.89
C GLU A 203 -26.13 12.51 11.27
N SER A 204 -25.60 13.41 12.11
CA SER A 204 -24.92 14.63 11.65
C SER A 204 -23.61 14.37 10.91
N ASN A 205 -22.97 13.20 11.12
CA ASN A 205 -21.64 12.87 10.58
C ASN A 205 -21.62 11.51 9.86
N ARG A 206 -22.77 11.06 9.35
CA ARG A 206 -22.99 9.69 8.84
C ARG A 206 -21.95 9.28 7.79
N HIS A 207 -21.69 10.17 6.83
CA HIS A 207 -20.73 9.93 5.74
C HIS A 207 -19.31 9.66 6.25
N LEU A 208 -18.88 10.36 7.31
CA LEU A 208 -17.54 10.27 7.87
C LEU A 208 -17.38 9.00 8.70
N ILE A 209 -18.37 8.69 9.54
CA ILE A 209 -18.35 7.50 10.39
C ILE A 209 -18.45 6.23 9.54
N ASN A 210 -19.33 6.19 8.54
CA ASN A 210 -19.44 5.03 7.66
C ASN A 210 -18.19 4.81 6.79
N ARG A 211 -17.40 5.87 6.53
CA ARG A 211 -16.13 5.76 5.81
C ARG A 211 -15.00 5.25 6.72
N ASP A 212 -14.90 5.77 7.94
CA ASP A 212 -13.68 5.68 8.75
C ASP A 212 -13.82 4.93 10.09
N ALA A 213 -15.03 4.66 10.56
CA ALA A 213 -15.28 4.00 11.84
C ALA A 213 -16.56 3.16 11.80
N TYR A 214 -16.80 2.45 10.70
CA TYR A 214 -18.07 1.76 10.47
C TYR A 214 -18.20 0.43 11.19
N ARG A 215 -17.10 -0.23 11.57
CA ARG A 215 -17.11 -1.59 12.12
C ARG A 215 -17.46 -1.60 13.60
N ILE A 216 -18.27 -2.57 14.00
CA ILE A 216 -18.55 -2.91 15.40
C ILE A 216 -18.33 -4.41 15.62
N SER A 217 -18.01 -4.77 16.85
CA SER A 217 -18.07 -6.13 17.35
C SER A 217 -19.34 -6.25 18.18
N SER A 218 -20.17 -7.26 17.93
CA SER A 218 -21.47 -7.43 18.59
C SER A 218 -21.70 -8.89 18.92
N THR A 219 -22.38 -9.16 20.04
CA THR A 219 -22.92 -10.50 20.34
C THR A 219 -24.04 -10.88 19.36
N VAL A 220 -24.74 -9.90 18.81
CA VAL A 220 -25.77 -10.08 17.78
C VAL A 220 -25.11 -10.14 16.40
N HIS A 221 -25.11 -11.32 15.78
CA HIS A 221 -24.42 -11.58 14.49
C HIS A 221 -24.89 -10.72 13.32
N GLU A 222 -26.10 -10.18 13.38
CA GLU A 222 -26.70 -9.34 12.35
C GLU A 222 -26.10 -7.92 12.35
N TRP A 223 -25.59 -7.47 13.49
CA TRP A 223 -25.06 -6.11 13.64
C TRP A 223 -23.55 -6.11 13.45
N LYS A 224 -23.11 -5.67 12.28
CA LYS A 224 -21.69 -5.61 11.91
C LYS A 224 -21.20 -4.19 11.70
N SER A 225 -22.12 -3.25 11.52
CA SER A 225 -21.82 -1.85 11.33
C SER A 225 -22.52 -0.93 12.31
N VAL A 226 -21.93 0.26 12.51
CA VAL A 226 -22.56 1.35 13.27
C VAL A 226 -23.88 1.78 12.63
N ALA A 227 -24.03 1.65 11.31
CA ALA A 227 -25.29 1.95 10.65
C ALA A 227 -26.41 1.02 11.14
N ASP A 228 -26.13 -0.28 11.22
CA ASP A 228 -27.09 -1.29 11.71
C ASP A 228 -27.49 -1.00 13.15
N LEU A 229 -26.51 -0.64 14.00
CA LEU A 229 -26.75 -0.26 15.39
C LEU A 229 -27.67 0.96 15.51
N MET A 230 -27.42 2.00 14.73
CA MET A 230 -28.13 3.29 14.83
C MET A 230 -29.54 3.21 14.22
N GLU A 231 -29.75 2.33 13.24
CA GLU A 231 -31.06 2.08 12.65
C GLU A 231 -31.98 1.31 13.62
N TYR A 232 -31.43 0.34 14.36
CA TYR A 232 -32.23 -0.52 15.24
C TYR A 232 -32.57 0.11 16.60
N SER A 233 -31.84 1.14 17.05
CA SER A 233 -32.10 1.92 18.28
C SER A 233 -32.48 1.04 19.48
N LEU A 234 -31.48 0.55 20.21
CA LEU A 234 -31.64 -0.32 21.40
C LEU A 234 -32.61 0.22 22.46
N GLU A 235 -32.74 1.53 22.61
CA GLU A 235 -33.72 2.14 23.53
C GLU A 235 -35.18 1.88 23.14
N ARG A 236 -35.46 1.71 21.84
CA ARG A 236 -36.81 1.56 21.28
C ARG A 236 -37.16 0.11 21.00
N ASN A 237 -36.19 -0.65 20.48
CA ASN A 237 -36.35 -2.06 20.15
C ASN A 237 -35.19 -2.83 20.81
N PRO A 238 -35.30 -3.17 22.09
CA PRO A 238 -34.30 -4.04 22.70
C PRO A 238 -34.35 -5.43 22.04
N THR A 239 -33.24 -6.17 22.10
CA THR A 239 -33.23 -7.56 21.66
C THR A 239 -34.20 -8.39 22.51
N THR A 240 -34.69 -9.49 21.93
CA THR A 240 -35.65 -10.39 22.60
C THR A 240 -35.18 -10.82 23.99
N ASN A 241 -33.88 -11.04 24.16
CA ASN A 241 -33.29 -11.51 25.40
C ASN A 241 -32.63 -10.41 26.25
N GLN A 242 -32.50 -9.19 25.71
CA GLN A 242 -31.82 -8.04 26.33
C GLN A 242 -30.34 -8.32 26.68
N ASP A 243 -29.68 -9.16 25.89
CA ASP A 243 -28.33 -9.67 26.11
C ASP A 243 -27.31 -9.13 25.08
N ALA A 244 -27.65 -8.07 24.35
CA ALA A 244 -26.73 -7.47 23.41
C ALA A 244 -25.57 -6.76 24.13
N HIS A 245 -24.35 -7.06 23.68
CA HIS A 245 -23.14 -6.32 23.98
C HIS A 245 -22.52 -5.89 22.65
N ILE A 246 -22.31 -4.58 22.50
CA ILE A 246 -21.66 -4.01 21.32
C ILE A 246 -20.41 -3.25 21.73
N GLU A 247 -19.34 -3.51 21.02
CA GLU A 247 -18.08 -2.80 21.12
C GLU A 247 -17.79 -2.08 19.80
N TRP A 248 -17.62 -0.77 19.89
CA TRP A 248 -17.28 0.10 18.79
C TRP A 248 -15.91 0.74 19.01
N ARG A 249 -14.89 0.20 18.33
CA ARG A 249 -13.52 0.72 18.35
C ARG A 249 -13.34 1.87 17.37
N VAL A 250 -12.81 3.00 17.85
CA VAL A 250 -12.60 4.20 17.04
C VAL A 250 -11.13 4.63 17.05
N ASN A 251 -10.39 4.16 16.05
CA ASN A 251 -8.95 4.42 15.90
C ASN A 251 -8.64 5.60 14.96
N ARG A 252 -9.51 5.89 13.99
CA ARG A 252 -9.25 6.95 13.00
C ARG A 252 -9.39 8.34 13.59
N LEU A 253 -8.49 9.23 13.15
CA LEU A 253 -8.35 10.58 13.70
C LEU A 253 -9.63 11.42 13.55
N GLU A 254 -10.28 11.38 12.39
CA GLU A 254 -11.48 12.19 12.11
C GLU A 254 -12.68 11.77 12.97
N PRO A 255 -13.11 10.49 12.99
CA PRO A 255 -14.10 10.00 13.95
C PRO A 255 -13.73 10.26 15.41
N ALA A 256 -12.46 10.05 15.79
CA ALA A 256 -12.00 10.28 17.15
C ALA A 256 -12.11 11.76 17.56
N ARG A 257 -11.93 12.71 16.63
CA ARG A 257 -12.14 14.15 16.89
C ARG A 257 -13.61 14.48 17.17
N LEU A 258 -14.54 13.80 16.51
CA LEU A 258 -15.98 13.94 16.79
C LEU A 258 -16.30 13.41 18.19
N LEU A 259 -15.79 12.22 18.50
CA LEU A 259 -15.99 11.62 19.82
C LEU A 259 -15.40 12.46 20.95
N ARG A 260 -14.26 13.14 20.75
CA ARG A 260 -13.69 14.06 21.77
C ARG A 260 -14.61 15.22 22.14
N LYS A 261 -15.56 15.58 21.27
CA LYS A 261 -16.55 16.62 21.60
C LYS A 261 -17.63 16.08 22.53
N LEU A 262 -18.00 14.80 22.39
CA LEU A 262 -18.96 14.12 23.26
C LEU A 262 -18.32 13.64 24.56
N PHE A 263 -17.13 13.07 24.46
CA PHE A 263 -16.34 12.48 25.52
C PHE A 263 -15.02 13.26 25.62
N PRO A 264 -15.02 14.42 26.29
CA PRO A 264 -13.81 15.20 26.48
C PRO A 264 -12.80 14.41 27.32
N ARG A 265 -11.51 14.65 27.06
CA ARG A 265 -10.43 14.04 27.83
C ARG A 265 -10.62 14.38 29.31
N PRO A 266 -10.67 13.39 30.21
CA PRO A 266 -10.71 13.64 31.64
C PRO A 266 -9.51 14.44 32.11
N SER A 267 -9.74 15.42 32.98
CA SER A 267 -8.71 16.37 33.40
C SER A 267 -7.49 15.66 34.01
N PHE A 268 -7.70 14.53 34.69
CA PHE A 268 -6.65 13.77 35.36
C PHE A 268 -5.68 13.02 34.44
N ILE A 269 -5.99 12.87 33.14
CA ILE A 269 -5.10 12.17 32.21
C ILE A 269 -4.12 13.18 31.57
N PRO A 270 -2.80 12.99 31.71
CA PRO A 270 -1.81 13.92 31.15
C PRO A 270 -1.79 13.94 29.62
N ASN A 271 -1.61 15.13 29.03
CA ASN A 271 -1.67 15.35 27.57
C ASN A 271 -0.67 14.56 26.73
N THR A 272 0.36 13.99 27.35
CA THR A 272 1.42 13.21 26.69
C THR A 272 0.97 11.83 26.23
N VAL A 273 -0.21 11.38 26.67
CA VAL A 273 -0.69 10.02 26.44
C VAL A 273 -1.75 10.01 25.34
N ASN A 274 -1.55 9.16 24.32
CA ASN A 274 -2.57 8.82 23.33
C ASN A 274 -3.48 7.74 23.90
N MET A 275 -4.79 7.93 23.76
CA MET A 275 -5.80 7.02 24.27
C MET A 275 -6.52 6.37 23.10
N GLU A 276 -6.56 5.05 23.08
CA GLU A 276 -7.53 4.28 22.30
C GLU A 276 -8.94 4.55 22.83
N ARG A 277 -9.94 4.49 21.95
CA ARG A 277 -11.33 4.79 22.27
C ARG A 277 -12.21 3.63 21.88
N PHE A 278 -12.95 3.14 22.87
CA PHE A 278 -13.99 2.15 22.67
C PHE A 278 -15.30 2.73 23.19
N ILE A 279 -16.35 2.57 22.39
CA ILE A 279 -17.71 2.81 22.82
C ILE A 279 -18.34 1.45 23.04
N LEU A 280 -18.73 1.18 24.28
CA LEU A 280 -19.36 -0.06 24.66
C LEU A 280 -20.84 0.25 24.92
N VAL A 281 -21.73 -0.51 24.29
CA VAL A 281 -23.18 -0.36 24.43
C VAL A 281 -23.75 -1.69 24.90
N ASP A 282 -24.30 -1.68 26.11
CA ASP A 282 -24.79 -2.86 26.79
C ASP A 282 -26.30 -2.79 27.01
N GLU A 283 -26.98 -3.90 26.78
CA GLU A 283 -28.34 -4.10 27.26
C GLU A 283 -28.36 -4.58 28.73
N PRO A 284 -29.50 -4.48 29.43
CA PRO A 284 -29.59 -4.78 30.87
C PRO A 284 -29.13 -6.18 31.28
N LYS A 285 -29.18 -7.18 30.39
CA LYS A 285 -28.75 -8.57 30.63
C LYS A 285 -27.54 -8.97 29.78
N ALA A 286 -26.74 -8.00 29.33
CA ALA A 286 -25.52 -8.28 28.57
C ALA A 286 -24.63 -9.29 29.32
N PRO A 287 -24.06 -10.28 28.60
CA PRO A 287 -23.20 -11.29 29.20
C PRO A 287 -21.91 -10.65 29.75
N GLN A 288 -21.27 -11.32 30.70
CA GLN A 288 -19.94 -10.88 31.16
C GLN A 288 -18.93 -11.02 30.01
N TYR A 289 -18.25 -9.93 29.70
CA TYR A 289 -17.19 -9.89 28.69
C TYR A 289 -15.85 -9.55 29.31
N LYS A 290 -14.78 -10.00 28.65
CA LYS A 290 -13.43 -9.56 28.97
C LYS A 290 -13.27 -8.14 28.44
N LEU A 291 -12.77 -7.24 29.29
CA LEU A 291 -12.33 -5.94 28.80
C LEU A 291 -11.18 -6.15 27.81
N VAL A 292 -11.19 -5.38 26.73
CA VAL A 292 -10.16 -5.42 25.68
C VAL A 292 -8.79 -5.26 26.33
N CYS A 293 -7.82 -6.09 25.95
CA CYS A 293 -6.46 -5.95 26.47
C CYS A 293 -5.85 -4.65 25.95
N PHE A 294 -5.62 -3.68 26.85
CA PHE A 294 -5.12 -2.36 26.48
C PHE A 294 -3.60 -2.32 26.57
N GLU A 295 -2.93 -1.79 25.54
CA GLU A 295 -1.57 -1.27 25.71
C GLU A 295 -1.63 0.06 26.48
N ILE A 296 -2.51 1.00 26.07
CA ILE A 296 -2.95 2.21 26.80
C ILE A 296 -4.34 2.59 26.24
N GLY A 297 -5.41 2.69 27.07
CA GLY A 297 -6.77 2.85 26.53
C GLY A 297 -7.78 3.56 27.44
N GLU A 298 -8.77 4.22 26.82
CA GLU A 298 -9.99 4.73 27.46
C GLU A 298 -11.20 4.05 26.80
N ALA A 299 -11.91 3.22 27.54
CA ALA A 299 -13.18 2.63 27.15
C ALA A 299 -14.34 3.41 27.79
N VAL A 300 -15.33 3.79 27.00
CA VAL A 300 -16.53 4.48 27.50
C VAL A 300 -17.71 3.52 27.40
N LEU A 301 -18.27 3.16 28.55
CA LEU A 301 -19.50 2.39 28.67
C LEU A 301 -20.71 3.33 28.58
N ILE A 302 -21.49 3.21 27.51
CA ILE A 302 -22.80 3.85 27.34
C ILE A 302 -23.85 3.02 28.09
N THR A 303 -23.57 2.78 29.37
CA THR A 303 -24.52 2.45 30.44
C THR A 303 -24.11 3.15 31.77
N HIS A 304 -23.16 4.11 31.72
CA HIS A 304 -22.76 5.11 32.75
C HIS A 304 -21.26 5.15 33.13
N PHE A 305 -20.31 4.64 32.34
CA PHE A 305 -18.92 4.56 32.81
C PHE A 305 -17.87 5.01 31.79
N VAL A 306 -16.73 5.47 32.32
CA VAL A 306 -15.49 5.66 31.58
C VAL A 306 -14.43 4.81 32.31
N LEU A 307 -13.90 3.81 31.62
CA LEU A 307 -12.84 2.91 32.05
C LEU A 307 -11.53 3.39 31.42
N ILE A 308 -10.53 3.76 32.22
CA ILE A 308 -9.24 4.24 31.71
C ILE A 308 -8.15 3.32 32.24
N PHE A 309 -7.41 2.69 31.34
CA PHE A 309 -6.28 1.82 31.66
C PHE A 309 -4.96 2.47 31.23
N TYR A 310 -4.03 2.56 32.18
CA TYR A 310 -2.70 3.13 31.97
C TYR A 310 -1.63 2.06 32.15
N LYS A 311 -0.78 1.86 31.14
CA LYS A 311 0.46 1.07 31.23
C LYS A 311 1.64 1.96 30.87
N LYS A 312 2.73 1.86 31.63
CA LYS A 312 3.98 2.56 31.35
C LYS A 312 4.88 1.64 30.51
N MET A 313 5.43 2.16 29.40
CA MET A 313 6.59 1.57 28.71
C MET A 313 7.87 1.87 29.50
#